data_AF-A0A7C7RWV5-F1
#
_entry.id   AF-A0A7C7RWV5-F1
#
_cell.length_a   1.000
_cell.length_b   1.000
_cell.length_c   1.000
_cell.angle_alpha   90.00
_cell.angle_beta   90.00
_cell.angle_gamma   90.00
#
_symmetry.space_group_name_H-M   'P 1'
#
loop_
_entity.id
_entity.type
_entity.pdbx_description
1 polymer ?
#
loop_
_entity_poly.entity_id
_entity_poly.type
_entity_poly.pdbx_seq_one_letter_code
_entity_poly.pdbx_strand_id
1 'polypeptide(L)'
;MRLVLALVVLTLSFPALAQAPPVASGEDLGDRILSFIQSAADLLGQGLVRLINLILPEGNEVSDSLAAPLGYLGLLTLTLFLFGILEAARKVIWIVIAVGWVLILVRIILEALGA
;
A
#
# COMPACT_ATOMS: atom_id res chain seq x y z
N MET A 1 -54.84 -10.38 -14.67
CA MET A 1 -53.75 -10.78 -13.74
C MET A 1 -52.35 -10.38 -14.22
N ARG A 2 -51.96 -10.59 -15.47
CA ARG A 2 -50.59 -10.27 -15.97
C ARG A 2 -50.21 -8.78 -15.90
N LEU A 3 -51.17 -7.87 -16.12
CA LEU A 3 -50.96 -6.42 -16.01
C LEU A 3 -50.77 -5.93 -14.56
N VAL A 4 -51.44 -6.56 -13.59
CA VAL A 4 -51.30 -6.22 -12.17
C VAL A 4 -49.92 -6.64 -11.65
N LEU A 5 -49.41 -7.77 -12.14
CA LEU A 5 -48.08 -8.27 -11.79
C LEU A 5 -46.95 -7.37 -12.34
N ALA A 6 -47.13 -6.84 -13.56
CA ALA A 6 -46.19 -5.88 -14.14
C ALA A 6 -46.14 -4.54 -13.39
N LEU A 7 -47.30 -4.05 -12.92
CA LEU A 7 -47.40 -2.80 -12.16
C LEU A 7 -46.73 -2.91 -10.78
N VAL A 8 -46.91 -4.04 -10.09
CA VAL A 8 -46.32 -4.28 -8.76
C VAL A 8 -44.79 -4.38 -8.82
N VAL A 9 -44.24 -5.04 -9.85
CA VAL A 9 -42.79 -5.12 -10.07
C VAL A 9 -42.20 -3.73 -10.31
N LEU A 10 -42.88 -2.88 -11.09
CA LEU A 10 -42.41 -1.53 -11.37
C LEU A 10 -42.37 -0.66 -10.10
N THR A 11 -43.38 -0.78 -9.22
CA THR A 11 -43.42 0.00 -7.97
C THR A 11 -42.42 -0.44 -6.90
N LEU A 12 -41.99 -1.72 -6.92
CA LEU A 12 -40.99 -2.24 -5.98
C LEU A 12 -39.55 -1.92 -6.39
N SER A 13 -39.31 -1.58 -7.66
CA SER A 13 -37.98 -1.19 -8.16
C SER A 13 -37.62 0.27 -7.91
N PHE A 14 -38.61 1.16 -7.70
CA PHE A 14 -38.37 2.59 -7.45
C PHE A 14 -37.69 2.94 -6.11
N PRO A 15 -38.00 2.30 -4.96
CA PRO A 15 -37.33 2.65 -3.69
C PRO A 15 -35.85 2.26 -3.66
N ALA A 16 -35.40 1.33 -4.52
CA ALA A 16 -33.99 0.92 -4.59
C ALA A 16 -33.07 2.01 -5.16
N LEU A 17 -33.57 2.91 -6.02
CA LEU A 17 -32.81 4.06 -6.53
C LEU A 17 -32.75 5.23 -5.54
N ALA A 18 -33.68 5.30 -4.58
CA ALA A 18 -33.72 6.37 -3.58
C ALA A 18 -32.74 6.17 -2.42
N GLN A 19 -32.11 4.99 -2.32
CA GLN A 19 -31.14 4.65 -1.29
C GLN A 19 -29.68 4.92 -1.70
N ALA A 20 -29.43 5.82 -2.64
CA ALA A 20 -28.06 6.27 -2.89
C ALA A 20 -27.48 6.79 -1.56
N PRO A 21 -26.47 6.12 -0.98
CA PRO A 21 -25.93 6.53 0.31
C PRO A 21 -25.43 7.98 0.19
N PRO A 22 -25.56 8.79 1.25
CA PRO A 22 -25.05 10.16 1.24
C PRO A 22 -23.56 10.09 0.93
N VAL A 23 -23.16 10.68 -0.19
CA VAL A 23 -21.77 10.73 -0.64
C VAL A 23 -21.03 11.63 0.33
N ALA A 24 -20.42 11.04 1.36
CA ALA A 24 -19.50 11.71 2.27
C ALA A 24 -18.17 11.89 1.53
N SER A 25 -18.15 12.85 0.61
CA SER A 25 -17.08 13.03 -0.40
C SER A 25 -15.67 13.23 0.18
N GLY A 26 -15.54 13.54 1.47
CA GLY A 26 -14.26 13.79 2.14
C GLY A 26 -13.60 12.52 2.71
N GLU A 27 -14.36 11.64 3.35
CA GLU A 27 -13.85 10.37 3.90
C GLU A 27 -13.40 9.43 2.78
N ASP A 28 -14.16 9.36 1.69
CA ASP A 28 -13.83 8.53 0.52
C ASP A 28 -12.50 8.91 -0.15
N LEU A 29 -12.10 10.19 -0.13
CA LEU A 29 -10.86 10.62 -0.79
C LEU A 29 -9.63 10.23 0.03
N GLY A 30 -9.68 10.41 1.35
CA GLY A 30 -8.62 9.99 2.26
C GLY A 30 -8.37 8.48 2.18
N ASP A 31 -9.44 7.69 2.24
CA ASP A 31 -9.37 6.23 2.15
C ASP A 31 -8.82 5.75 0.81
N ARG A 32 -9.20 6.41 -0.30
CA ARG A 32 -8.64 6.11 -1.63
C ARG A 32 -7.15 6.40 -1.71
N ILE A 33 -6.69 7.53 -1.18
CA ILE A 33 -5.26 7.89 -1.17
C ILE A 33 -4.50 6.90 -0.29
N LEU A 34 -5.02 6.56 0.89
CA LEU A 34 -4.39 5.61 1.81
C LEU A 34 -4.30 4.22 1.20
N SER A 35 -5.37 3.76 0.55
CA SER A 35 -5.40 2.50 -0.20
C SER A 35 -4.39 2.49 -1.35
N PHE A 36 -4.25 3.60 -2.08
CA PHE A 36 -3.24 3.73 -3.12
C PHE A 36 -1.82 3.64 -2.56
N ILE A 37 -1.53 4.35 -1.47
CA ILE A 37 -0.22 4.30 -0.79
C ILE A 37 0.07 2.88 -0.28
N GLN A 38 -0.92 2.21 0.32
CA GLN A 38 -0.79 0.84 0.81
C GLN A 38 -0.49 -0.13 -0.34
N SER A 39 -1.27 -0.06 -1.42
CA SER A 39 -1.04 -0.89 -2.61
C SER A 39 0.32 -0.63 -3.25
N ALA A 40 0.75 0.64 -3.32
CA ALA A 40 2.06 0.98 -3.86
C ALA A 40 3.19 0.43 -2.98
N ALA A 41 3.06 0.55 -1.65
CA ALA A 41 4.02 -0.02 -0.70
C ALA A 41 4.08 -1.53 -0.82
N ASP A 42 2.95 -2.23 -0.88
CA ASP A 42 2.90 -3.69 -0.99
C ASP A 42 3.56 -4.19 -2.27
N LEU A 43 3.26 -3.57 -3.42
CA LEU A 43 3.85 -3.93 -4.71
C LEU A 43 5.35 -3.66 -4.75
N LEU A 44 5.77 -2.50 -4.23
CA LEU A 44 7.18 -2.12 -4.18
C LEU A 44 7.94 -3.05 -3.24
N GLY A 45 7.37 -3.36 -2.08
CA GLY A 45 7.92 -4.29 -1.10
C GLY A 45 8.11 -5.70 -1.64
N GLN A 46 7.08 -6.27 -2.24
CA GLN A 46 7.16 -7.59 -2.89
C GLN A 46 8.19 -7.60 -4.02
N GLY A 47 8.24 -6.54 -4.83
CA GLY A 47 9.23 -6.39 -5.89
C GLY A 47 10.65 -6.38 -5.35
N LEU A 48 10.90 -5.64 -4.26
CA LEU A 48 12.22 -5.59 -3.61
C LEU A 48 12.60 -6.94 -2.98
N VAL A 49 11.70 -7.61 -2.27
CA VAL A 49 11.97 -8.95 -1.69
C VAL A 49 12.33 -9.94 -2.78
N ARG A 50 11.58 -9.97 -3.89
CA ARG A 50 11.90 -10.83 -5.04
C ARG A 50 13.26 -10.50 -5.65
N LEU A 51 13.59 -9.21 -5.76
CA LEU A 51 14.89 -8.78 -6.28
C LEU A 51 16.04 -9.21 -5.36
N ILE A 52 15.86 -9.10 -4.04
CA ILE A 52 16.83 -9.58 -3.05
C ILE A 52 16.99 -11.10 -3.18
N ASN A 53 15.90 -11.86 -3.16
CA ASN A 53 15.92 -13.32 -3.29
C ASN A 53 16.49 -13.81 -4.62
N LEU A 54 16.48 -12.99 -5.68
CA LEU A 54 17.13 -13.31 -6.96
C LEU A 54 18.66 -13.29 -6.87
N ILE A 55 19.22 -12.49 -5.95
CA ILE A 55 20.66 -12.31 -5.77
C ILE A 55 21.19 -13.24 -4.66
N LEU A 56 20.34 -13.62 -3.72
CA LEU A 56 20.72 -14.49 -2.61
C LEU A 56 20.88 -15.96 -3.09
N PRO A 57 21.89 -16.68 -2.58
CA PRO A 57 22.08 -18.10 -2.90
C PRO A 57 20.96 -18.96 -2.30
N GLU A 58 20.61 -20.04 -3.00
CA GLU A 58 19.55 -20.97 -2.60
C GLU A 58 19.71 -21.41 -1.14
N GLY A 59 18.61 -21.33 -0.36
CA GLY A 59 18.60 -21.67 1.06
C GLY A 59 18.80 -20.52 2.05
N ASN A 60 19.08 -19.30 1.57
CA ASN A 60 19.16 -18.09 2.42
C ASN A 60 18.08 -17.05 2.04
N GLU A 61 16.92 -17.49 1.54
CA GLU A 61 15.86 -16.59 1.11
C GLU A 61 15.31 -15.77 2.29
N VAL A 62 15.08 -14.48 2.05
CA VAL A 62 14.40 -13.61 3.00
C VAL A 62 12.88 -13.77 2.91
N SER A 63 12.24 -13.68 4.08
CA SER A 63 10.80 -13.90 4.22
C SER A 63 9.97 -12.79 3.56
N ASP A 64 8.79 -13.14 3.04
CA ASP A 64 7.80 -12.16 2.59
C ASP A 64 7.35 -11.19 3.70
N SER A 65 7.59 -11.51 4.98
CA SER A 65 7.33 -10.60 6.10
C SER A 65 8.20 -9.32 6.08
N LEU A 66 9.27 -9.31 5.29
CA LEU A 66 10.09 -8.13 5.00
C LEU A 66 9.46 -7.21 3.95
N ALA A 67 8.49 -7.70 3.15
CA ALA A 67 7.90 -6.94 2.06
C ALA A 67 7.25 -5.64 2.54
N ALA A 68 6.43 -5.69 3.59
CA ALA A 68 5.78 -4.49 4.13
C ALA A 68 6.79 -3.41 4.58
N PRO A 69 7.76 -3.68 5.47
CA PRO A 69 8.70 -2.66 5.92
C PRO A 69 9.66 -2.19 4.82
N LEU A 70 10.09 -3.05 3.88
CA LEU A 70 10.84 -2.62 2.68
C LEU A 70 9.98 -1.75 1.75
N GLY A 71 8.71 -2.10 1.59
CA GLY A 71 7.75 -1.42 0.75
C GLY A 71 7.53 0.02 1.19
N TYR A 72 7.25 0.25 2.48
CA TYR A 72 7.09 1.60 3.01
C TYR A 72 8.38 2.41 2.99
N LEU A 73 9.53 1.81 3.33
CA LEU A 73 10.81 2.50 3.30
C LEU A 73 11.23 2.87 1.88
N GLY A 74 11.03 1.96 0.93
CA GLY A 74 11.27 2.16 -0.48
C GLY A 74 10.33 3.19 -1.09
N LEU A 75 9.03 3.14 -0.76
CA LEU A 75 8.05 4.13 -1.20
C LEU A 75 8.41 5.53 -0.68
N LEU A 76 8.74 5.65 0.61
CA LEU A 76 9.20 6.91 1.21
C LEU A 76 10.45 7.44 0.51
N THR A 77 11.43 6.57 0.26
CA THR A 77 12.67 6.93 -0.46
C THR A 77 12.36 7.40 -1.88
N LEU A 78 11.49 6.68 -2.60
CA LEU A 78 11.07 7.00 -3.96
C LEU A 78 10.32 8.33 -4.01
N THR A 79 9.33 8.54 -3.13
CA THR A 79 8.58 9.78 -3.03
C THR A 79 9.51 10.96 -2.77
N LEU A 80 10.44 10.83 -1.83
CA LEU A 80 11.39 11.91 -1.54
C LEU A 80 12.35 12.18 -2.68
N PHE A 81 12.80 11.14 -3.38
CA PHE A 81 13.63 11.28 -4.56
C PHE A 81 12.88 11.98 -5.70
N LEU A 82 11.64 11.58 -5.97
CA LEU A 82 10.79 12.16 -7.02
C LEU A 82 10.42 13.61 -6.72
N PHE A 83 10.01 13.87 -5.49
CA PHE A 83 9.51 15.18 -5.11
C PHE A 83 10.64 16.13 -4.70
N GLY A 84 11.83 15.70 -4.28
CA GLY A 84 13.05 16.51 -4.18
C GLY A 84 13.02 17.82 -3.35
N ILE A 85 11.89 18.20 -2.76
CA ILE A 85 11.52 19.61 -2.53
C ILE A 85 11.81 20.13 -1.11
N LEU A 86 12.03 19.28 -0.10
CA LEU A 86 12.25 19.80 1.26
C LEU A 86 13.73 20.05 1.55
N GLU A 87 14.31 21.10 0.97
CA GLU A 87 15.68 21.53 1.33
C GLU A 87 15.84 21.82 2.82
N ALA A 88 14.82 22.43 3.44
CA ALA A 88 14.83 22.75 4.87
C ALA A 88 14.78 21.53 5.79
N ALA A 89 14.13 20.43 5.37
CA ALA A 89 13.99 19.20 6.16
C ALA A 89 14.88 18.04 5.66
N ARG A 90 15.65 18.26 4.59
CA ARG A 90 16.47 17.24 3.91
C ARG A 90 17.33 16.47 4.90
N LYS A 91 18.02 17.18 5.80
CA LYS A 91 18.95 16.55 6.75
C LYS A 91 18.25 15.60 7.72
N VAL A 92 17.08 15.97 8.23
CA VAL A 92 16.31 15.13 9.17
C VAL A 92 15.73 13.92 8.45
N ILE A 93 15.15 14.15 7.27
CA ILE A 93 14.56 13.10 6.44
C ILE A 93 15.61 12.03 6.08
N TRP A 94 16.81 12.45 5.67
CA TRP A 94 17.90 11.53 5.37
C TRP A 94 18.34 10.71 6.58
N ILE A 95 18.30 11.27 7.80
CA ILE A 95 18.58 10.51 9.03
C ILE A 95 17.52 9.43 9.23
N VAL A 96 16.23 9.76 9.10
CA VAL A 96 15.14 8.79 9.26
C VAL A 96 15.26 7.65 8.24
N ILE A 97 15.53 7.99 6.98
CA ILE A 97 15.76 7.01 5.92
C ILE A 97 16.96 6.12 6.25
N ALA A 98 18.10 6.73 6.62
CA ALA A 98 19.32 5.99 6.94
C ALA A 98 19.08 5.01 8.10
N VAL A 99 18.39 5.45 9.16
CA VAL A 99 18.04 4.57 10.30
C VAL A 99 17.12 3.43 9.83
N GLY A 100 16.08 3.74 9.04
CA GLY A 100 15.19 2.72 8.48
C GLY A 100 15.94 1.67 7.66
N TRP A 101 16.85 2.10 6.80
CA TRP A 101 17.68 1.19 6.00
C TRP A 101 18.63 0.36 6.86
N VAL A 102 19.27 0.94 7.87
CA VAL A 102 20.14 0.20 8.79
C VAL A 102 19.35 -0.89 9.52
N LEU A 103 18.16 -0.57 10.06
CA LEU A 103 17.31 -1.55 10.73
C LEU A 103 16.87 -2.68 9.79
N ILE A 104 16.49 -2.35 8.55
CA ILE A 104 16.15 -3.32 7.51
C ILE A 104 17.35 -4.20 7.16
N LEU A 105 18.53 -3.61 6.99
CA LEU A 105 19.74 -4.34 6.62
C LEU A 105 20.13 -5.35 7.70
N VAL A 106 20.09 -4.92 8.97
CA VAL A 106 20.31 -5.81 10.12
C VAL A 106 19.31 -6.97 10.10
N ARG A 107 18.02 -6.68 9.89
CA ARG A 107 16.98 -7.71 9.84
C ARG A 107 17.19 -8.70 8.69
N ILE A 108 17.51 -8.21 7.50
CA ILE A 108 17.82 -9.06 6.33
C ILE A 108 19.00 -9.99 6.66
N ILE A 109 20.05 -9.48 7.28
CA ILE A 109 21.21 -10.30 7.68
C ILE A 109 20.81 -11.36 8.69
N LEU A 110 20.03 -11.02 9.71
CA LEU A 110 19.57 -11.99 10.71
C LEU A 110 18.72 -13.10 10.08
N GLU A 111 17.76 -12.74 9.22
CA GLU A 111 16.91 -13.71 8.53
C GLU A 111 17.72 -14.59 7.55
N ALA A 112 18.67 -14.00 6.82
CA ALA A 112 19.54 -14.74 5.90
C ALA A 112 20.50 -15.69 6.64
N LEU A 113 20.85 -15.41 7.90
CA LEU A 113 21.65 -16.29 8.75
C LEU A 113 20.81 -17.38 9.45
N GLY A 114 19.48 -17.39 9.25
CA GLY A 114 18.56 -18.33 9.87
C GLY A 114 18.32 -18.08 11.38
N ALA A 115 18.52 -16.85 11.85
CA ALA A 115 18.31 -16.44 13.23
C ALA A 115 16.87 -15.97 13.51
#